data_AF-A0A9N9SYP1-F1
#
_entry.id   AF-A0A9N9SYP1-F1
#
_cell.length_a   1.000
_cell.length_b   1.000
_cell.length_c   1.000
_cell.angle_alpha   90.00
_cell.angle_beta   90.00
_cell.angle_gamma   90.00
#
_symmetry.space_group_name_H-M   'P 1'
#
loop_
_entity.id
_entity.type
_entity.pdbx_description
1 polymer ?
#
loop_
_entity_poly.entity_id
_entity_poly.type
_entity_poly.pdbx_seq_one_letter_code
_entity_poly.pdbx_strand_id
1 'polypeptide(L)'
;MLKRQQISSPMQSIDFLSNGLSILKNSRFDARDIEEVSHPNSIVKTFQWIVVYLLKATHDKVREELKGGNDSFEAKNNSQVYYGKSLAIAFIQHFFLQRMLVTISEAEDPAIKAVLTKIFSLFGLWSIERWHMATLFKGGFASSPLVPTLIQDAILKLCADLKDDAVGLVDAIAVPDFILRSCLGSSDGQVYKRLKESMTKDDYNMNRPPWWKEVVNYAEINRSKCKL
;
A
#
# COMPACT_ATOMS: atom_id res chain seq x y z
N MET A 1 13.42 -26.41 4.88
CA MET A 1 14.23 -26.35 3.65
C MET A 1 13.27 -26.47 2.48
N LEU A 2 13.28 -25.53 1.52
CA LEU A 2 12.46 -25.65 0.30
C LEU A 2 12.89 -26.93 -0.43
N LYS A 3 12.17 -28.03 -0.21
CA LYS A 3 12.41 -29.28 -0.95
C LYS A 3 12.10 -28.97 -2.41
N ARG A 4 12.88 -29.52 -3.36
CA ARG A 4 12.60 -29.43 -4.81
C ARG A 4 11.36 -30.25 -5.15
N GLN A 5 10.23 -29.83 -4.63
CA GLN A 5 8.92 -30.42 -4.85
C GLN A 5 8.11 -29.41 -5.63
N GLN A 6 7.37 -29.90 -6.62
CA GLN A 6 6.43 -29.07 -7.35
C GLN A 6 5.29 -28.70 -6.42
N ILE A 7 5.09 -27.41 -6.23
CA ILE A 7 4.01 -26.83 -5.43
C ILE A 7 2.96 -26.36 -6.42
N SER A 8 1.72 -26.76 -6.17
CA SER A 8 0.55 -26.24 -6.85
C SER A 8 -0.47 -25.83 -5.80
N SER A 9 -0.94 -24.58 -5.85
CA SER A 9 -1.94 -24.05 -4.95
C SER A 9 -3.12 -23.45 -5.71
N PRO A 10 -4.29 -23.33 -5.04
CA PRO A 10 -5.40 -22.57 -5.59
C PRO A 10 -4.96 -21.16 -5.98
N MET A 11 -5.42 -20.72 -7.16
CA MET A 11 -5.07 -19.42 -7.75
C MET A 11 -3.56 -19.19 -7.99
N GLN A 12 -2.75 -20.26 -7.99
CA GLN A 12 -1.30 -20.21 -8.23
C GLN A 12 -0.55 -19.28 -7.26
N SER A 13 -1.10 -19.12 -6.06
CA SER A 13 -0.67 -18.14 -5.06
C SER A 13 0.74 -18.37 -4.51
N ILE A 14 1.21 -19.63 -4.50
CA ILE A 14 2.53 -20.01 -3.97
C ILE A 14 3.31 -20.93 -4.92
N ASP A 15 2.85 -21.12 -6.16
CA ASP A 15 3.47 -22.04 -7.14
C ASP A 15 4.93 -21.66 -7.42
N PHE A 16 5.24 -20.36 -7.39
CA PHE A 16 6.60 -19.82 -7.58
C PHE A 16 7.59 -20.33 -6.51
N LEU A 17 7.12 -20.78 -5.34
CA LEU A 17 7.98 -21.34 -4.29
C LEU A 17 8.64 -22.66 -4.72
N SER A 18 8.09 -23.36 -5.72
CA SER A 18 8.74 -24.52 -6.35
C SER A 18 10.15 -24.19 -6.82
N ASN A 19 10.34 -22.94 -7.29
CA ASN A 19 11.60 -22.39 -7.77
C ASN A 19 12.28 -21.45 -6.76
N GLY A 20 11.87 -21.46 -5.49
CA GLY A 20 12.33 -20.49 -4.49
C GLY A 20 13.86 -20.49 -4.31
N LEU A 21 14.51 -21.65 -4.32
CA LEU A 21 15.97 -21.74 -4.20
C LEU A 21 16.70 -21.10 -5.40
N SER A 22 16.18 -21.30 -6.62
CA SER A 22 16.74 -20.67 -7.82
C SER A 22 16.48 -19.17 -7.83
N ILE A 23 15.30 -18.72 -7.38
CA ILE A 23 14.97 -17.30 -7.26
C ILE A 23 15.98 -16.62 -6.32
N LEU A 24 16.21 -17.15 -5.12
CA LEU A 24 17.18 -16.57 -4.19
C LEU A 24 18.60 -16.51 -4.74
N LYS A 25 19.04 -17.58 -5.42
CA LYS A 25 20.41 -17.69 -5.88
C LYS A 25 20.68 -16.82 -7.11
N ASN A 26 19.77 -16.85 -8.09
CA ASN A 26 20.02 -16.37 -9.44
C ASN A 26 19.37 -15.01 -9.74
N SER A 27 18.34 -14.60 -8.99
CA SER A 27 17.68 -13.32 -9.25
C SER A 27 18.40 -12.16 -8.57
N ARG A 28 18.63 -11.10 -9.32
CA ARG A 28 19.20 -9.83 -8.86
C ARG A 28 18.40 -8.68 -9.47
N PHE A 29 18.55 -7.49 -8.91
CA PHE A 29 18.06 -6.27 -9.54
C PHE A 29 18.88 -6.01 -10.81
N ASP A 30 18.26 -6.16 -11.96
CA ASP A 30 18.89 -6.09 -13.29
C ASP A 30 18.34 -4.96 -14.18
N ALA A 31 17.25 -4.31 -13.76
CA ALA A 31 16.67 -3.17 -14.47
C ALA A 31 17.65 -1.99 -14.55
N ARG A 32 17.80 -1.42 -15.75
CA ARG A 32 18.76 -0.37 -16.08
C ARG A 32 18.11 0.99 -16.29
N ASP A 33 16.83 0.99 -16.61
CA ASP A 33 16.07 2.20 -16.90
C ASP A 33 14.66 2.14 -16.31
N ILE A 34 13.93 3.24 -16.49
CA ILE A 34 12.60 3.46 -15.94
C ILE A 34 11.58 2.48 -16.56
N GLU A 35 11.72 2.13 -17.84
CA GLU A 35 10.81 1.23 -18.53
C GLU A 35 10.99 -0.21 -18.02
N GLU A 36 12.23 -0.66 -17.90
CA GLU A 36 12.57 -1.99 -17.39
C GLU A 36 12.14 -2.18 -15.94
N VAL A 37 12.36 -1.19 -15.07
CA VAL A 37 11.96 -1.28 -13.65
C VAL A 37 10.44 -1.23 -13.49
N SER A 38 9.75 -0.46 -14.33
CA SER A 38 8.29 -0.33 -14.31
C SER A 38 7.58 -1.51 -14.97
N HIS A 39 8.29 -2.37 -15.70
CA HIS A 39 7.70 -3.49 -16.39
C HIS A 39 7.08 -4.50 -15.39
N PRO A 40 5.84 -4.98 -15.61
CA PRO A 40 5.15 -5.83 -14.65
C PRO A 40 5.92 -7.08 -14.20
N ASN A 41 6.58 -7.74 -15.15
CA ASN A 41 7.42 -8.91 -14.85
C ASN A 41 8.58 -8.60 -13.89
N SER A 42 9.22 -7.43 -14.00
CA SER A 42 10.33 -7.02 -13.12
C SER A 42 9.83 -6.83 -11.69
N ILE A 43 8.67 -6.21 -11.53
CA ILE A 43 8.00 -5.99 -10.24
C ILE A 43 7.60 -7.32 -9.62
N VAL A 44 6.91 -8.20 -10.35
CA VAL A 44 6.49 -9.52 -9.85
C VAL A 44 7.69 -10.36 -9.43
N LYS A 45 8.75 -10.42 -10.25
CA LYS A 45 9.99 -11.15 -9.90
C LYS A 45 10.62 -10.60 -8.62
N THR A 46 10.63 -9.28 -8.45
CA THR A 46 11.15 -8.63 -7.24
C THR A 46 10.34 -9.05 -6.02
N PHE A 47 9.01 -9.03 -6.09
CA PHE A 47 8.13 -9.50 -5.01
C PHE A 47 8.29 -11.00 -4.70
N GLN A 48 8.39 -11.85 -5.72
CA GLN A 48 8.65 -13.28 -5.54
C GLN A 48 9.96 -13.50 -4.78
N TRP A 49 11.01 -12.77 -5.14
CA TRP A 49 12.29 -12.83 -4.42
C TRP A 49 12.16 -12.37 -2.98
N ILE A 50 11.47 -11.23 -2.72
CA ILE A 50 11.23 -10.72 -1.37
C ILE A 50 10.51 -11.76 -0.51
N VAL A 51 9.43 -12.36 -1.03
CA VAL A 51 8.65 -13.37 -0.31
C VAL A 51 9.52 -14.58 0.02
N VAL A 52 10.30 -15.09 -0.93
CA VAL A 52 11.15 -16.25 -0.68
C VAL A 52 12.26 -15.92 0.33
N TYR A 53 12.83 -14.72 0.26
CA TYR A 53 13.86 -14.26 1.19
C TYR A 53 13.31 -14.16 2.62
N LEU A 54 12.18 -13.50 2.79
CA LEU A 54 11.51 -13.36 4.09
C LEU A 54 11.01 -14.70 4.62
N LEU A 55 10.54 -15.61 3.75
CA LEU A 55 10.14 -16.95 4.14
C LEU A 55 11.32 -17.73 4.73
N LYS A 56 12.47 -17.69 4.06
CA LYS A 56 13.70 -18.30 4.55
C LYS A 56 14.13 -17.66 5.87
N ALA A 57 14.18 -16.33 5.96
CA ALA A 57 14.57 -15.61 7.17
C ALA A 57 13.64 -15.94 8.36
N THR A 58 12.33 -15.99 8.13
CA THR A 58 11.33 -16.36 9.15
C THR A 58 11.53 -17.79 9.62
N HIS A 59 11.70 -18.74 8.69
CA HIS A 59 11.98 -20.13 9.02
C HIS A 59 13.27 -20.27 9.84
N ASP A 60 14.34 -19.58 9.43
CA ASP A 60 15.62 -19.64 10.11
C ASP A 60 15.54 -19.06 11.53
N LYS A 61 14.77 -17.98 11.74
CA LYS A 61 14.52 -17.41 13.07
C LYS A 61 13.70 -18.32 13.96
N VAL A 62 12.60 -18.87 13.47
CA VAL A 62 11.78 -19.83 14.25
C VAL A 62 12.62 -21.04 14.66
N ARG A 63 13.47 -21.54 13.76
CA ARG A 63 14.38 -22.65 14.06
C ARG A 63 15.44 -22.30 15.10
N GLU A 64 15.93 -21.06 15.11
CA GLU A 64 16.85 -20.56 16.14
C GLU A 64 16.19 -20.58 17.52
N GLU A 65 14.97 -20.05 17.63
CA GLU A 65 14.20 -20.03 18.89
C GLU A 65 13.93 -21.45 19.42
N LEU A 66 13.52 -22.38 18.54
CA LEU A 66 13.30 -23.78 18.91
C LEU A 66 14.58 -24.46 19.39
N LYS A 67 15.73 -24.15 18.79
CA LYS A 67 17.03 -24.66 19.24
C LYS A 67 17.47 -24.02 20.56
N GLY A 68 17.00 -22.81 20.85
CA GLY A 68 17.20 -22.12 22.12
C GLY A 68 16.41 -22.72 23.29
N GLY A 69 15.56 -23.73 23.04
CA GLY A 69 14.75 -24.40 24.06
C GLY A 69 13.35 -23.84 24.23
N ASN A 70 12.98 -22.81 23.46
CA ASN A 70 11.62 -22.26 23.47
C ASN A 70 10.64 -23.24 22.83
N ASP A 71 9.41 -23.28 23.33
CA ASP A 71 8.36 -24.10 22.73
C ASP A 71 7.89 -23.53 21.38
N SER A 72 7.02 -24.28 20.68
CA SER A 72 6.54 -23.84 19.36
C SER A 72 5.69 -22.56 19.40
N PHE A 73 5.01 -22.27 20.51
CA PHE A 73 4.19 -21.07 20.64
C PHE A 73 5.09 -19.85 20.85
N GLU A 74 6.02 -19.94 21.78
CA GLU A 74 6.97 -18.89 22.11
C GLU A 74 7.91 -18.60 20.92
N ALA A 75 8.42 -19.62 20.25
CA ALA A 75 9.24 -19.46 19.05
C ALA A 75 8.52 -18.69 17.93
N LYS A 76 7.21 -18.92 17.75
CA LYS A 76 6.39 -18.19 16.77
C LYS A 76 6.15 -16.74 17.21
N ASN A 77 5.84 -16.54 18.49
CA ASN A 77 5.62 -15.21 19.06
C ASN A 77 6.88 -14.32 18.92
N ASN A 78 8.04 -14.85 19.32
CA ASN A 78 9.32 -14.14 19.26
C ASN A 78 9.77 -13.84 17.81
N SER A 79 9.31 -14.64 16.84
CA SER A 79 9.61 -14.43 15.42
C SER A 79 8.60 -13.51 14.71
N GLN A 80 7.53 -13.08 15.36
CA GLN A 80 6.40 -12.48 14.65
C GLN A 80 6.70 -11.08 14.09
N VAL A 81 7.23 -10.17 14.89
CA VAL A 81 7.20 -8.72 14.60
C VAL A 81 7.99 -8.34 13.35
N TYR A 82 9.24 -8.82 13.24
CA TYR A 82 10.13 -8.45 12.14
C TYR A 82 10.25 -9.49 11.03
N TYR A 83 9.75 -10.72 11.26
CA TYR A 83 9.80 -11.80 10.28
C TYR A 83 8.40 -12.16 9.79
N GLY A 84 7.55 -12.73 10.67
CA GLY A 84 6.21 -13.20 10.29
C GLY A 84 5.32 -12.11 9.70
N LYS A 85 5.26 -10.93 10.33
CA LYS A 85 4.49 -9.78 9.83
C LYS A 85 5.01 -9.29 8.48
N SER A 86 6.32 -9.10 8.36
CA SER A 86 6.97 -8.65 7.11
C SER A 86 6.70 -9.63 5.96
N LEU A 87 6.82 -10.93 6.23
CA LEU A 87 6.52 -12.00 5.27
C LEU A 87 5.05 -11.95 4.84
N ALA A 88 4.12 -11.82 5.79
CA ALA A 88 2.69 -11.78 5.49
C ALA A 88 2.33 -10.57 4.61
N ILE A 89 2.89 -9.40 4.90
CA ILE A 89 2.69 -8.18 4.10
C ILE A 89 3.26 -8.36 2.69
N ALA A 90 4.50 -8.83 2.56
CA ALA A 90 5.11 -9.07 1.25
C ALA A 90 4.31 -10.09 0.43
N PHE A 91 3.83 -11.17 1.08
CA PHE A 91 3.04 -12.21 0.43
C PHE A 91 1.71 -11.67 -0.08
N ILE A 92 0.96 -10.92 0.72
CA ILE A 92 -0.34 -10.40 0.28
C ILE A 92 -0.18 -9.36 -0.83
N GLN A 93 0.86 -8.52 -0.78
CA GLN A 93 1.17 -7.57 -1.87
C GLN A 93 1.55 -8.30 -3.16
N HIS A 94 2.40 -9.32 -3.09
CA HIS A 94 2.72 -10.18 -4.23
C HIS A 94 1.45 -10.82 -4.82
N PHE A 95 0.63 -11.43 -3.98
CA PHE A 95 -0.59 -12.11 -4.40
C PHE A 95 -1.57 -11.13 -5.05
N PHE A 96 -1.75 -9.96 -4.46
CA PHE A 96 -2.59 -8.90 -5.02
C PHE A 96 -2.10 -8.47 -6.40
N LEU A 97 -0.80 -8.20 -6.56
CA LEU A 97 -0.20 -7.85 -7.85
C LEU A 97 -0.41 -8.98 -8.88
N GLN A 98 -0.13 -10.23 -8.51
CA GLN A 98 -0.32 -11.37 -9.41
C GLN A 98 -1.79 -11.48 -9.88
N ARG A 99 -2.75 -11.30 -8.98
CA ARG A 99 -4.18 -11.29 -9.33
C ARG A 99 -4.57 -10.10 -10.19
N MET A 100 -4.04 -8.91 -9.89
CA MET A 100 -4.27 -7.71 -10.67
C MET A 100 -3.82 -7.89 -12.12
N LEU A 101 -2.67 -8.53 -12.38
CA LEU A 101 -2.24 -8.80 -13.76
C LEU A 101 -3.17 -9.75 -14.51
N VAL A 102 -3.67 -10.79 -13.85
CA VAL A 102 -4.67 -11.69 -14.46
C VAL A 102 -5.92 -10.89 -14.84
N THR A 103 -6.45 -10.08 -13.92
CA THR A 103 -7.63 -9.23 -14.17
C THR A 103 -7.38 -8.20 -15.27
N ILE A 104 -6.20 -7.57 -15.32
CA ILE A 104 -5.82 -6.64 -16.40
C ILE A 104 -5.77 -7.37 -17.75
N SER A 105 -5.24 -8.59 -17.78
CA SER A 105 -5.12 -9.35 -19.03
C SER A 105 -6.49 -9.72 -19.62
N GLU A 106 -7.51 -9.88 -18.75
CA GLU A 106 -8.89 -10.22 -19.09
C GLU A 106 -9.71 -9.02 -19.59
N ALA A 107 -9.26 -7.78 -19.39
CA ALA A 107 -9.95 -6.61 -19.93
C ALA A 107 -10.03 -6.69 -21.48
N GLU A 108 -11.04 -6.10 -22.11
CA GLU A 108 -11.16 -6.14 -23.57
C GLU A 108 -10.46 -4.93 -24.21
N ASP A 109 -10.64 -3.75 -23.64
CA ASP A 109 -10.14 -2.49 -24.18
C ASP A 109 -8.62 -2.31 -23.93
N PRO A 110 -7.80 -2.18 -25.00
CA PRO A 110 -6.37 -1.93 -24.88
C PRO A 110 -6.01 -0.62 -24.14
N ALA A 111 -6.83 0.43 -24.26
CA ALA A 111 -6.60 1.70 -23.57
C ALA A 111 -6.77 1.53 -22.06
N ILE A 112 -7.83 0.83 -21.63
CA ILE A 112 -8.06 0.50 -20.22
C ILE A 112 -6.91 -0.38 -19.69
N LYS A 113 -6.47 -1.39 -20.46
CA LYS A 113 -5.30 -2.21 -20.08
C LYS A 113 -4.06 -1.38 -19.82
N ALA A 114 -3.78 -0.41 -20.69
CA ALA A 114 -2.60 0.44 -20.56
C ALA A 114 -2.66 1.26 -19.27
N VAL A 115 -3.79 1.90 -18.98
CA VAL A 115 -3.96 2.70 -17.74
C VAL A 115 -3.87 1.82 -16.50
N LEU A 116 -4.57 0.68 -16.47
CA LEU A 116 -4.51 -0.24 -15.33
C LEU A 116 -3.11 -0.83 -15.12
N THR A 117 -2.35 -1.05 -16.19
CA THR A 117 -0.95 -1.50 -16.11
C THR A 117 -0.06 -0.42 -15.49
N LYS A 118 -0.26 0.87 -15.81
CA LYS A 118 0.44 1.96 -15.13
C LYS A 118 0.12 2.00 -13.63
N ILE A 119 -1.14 1.80 -13.24
CA ILE A 119 -1.55 1.72 -11.82
C ILE A 119 -0.90 0.52 -11.13
N PHE A 120 -0.87 -0.63 -11.79
CA PHE A 120 -0.17 -1.82 -11.32
C PHE A 120 1.30 -1.49 -11.02
N SER A 121 1.99 -0.86 -11.97
CA SER A 121 3.41 -0.53 -11.85
C SER A 121 3.65 0.50 -10.75
N LEU A 122 2.79 1.52 -10.66
CA LEU A 122 2.87 2.55 -9.63
C LEU A 122 2.71 1.94 -8.24
N PHE A 123 1.68 1.13 -8.02
CA PHE A 123 1.44 0.47 -6.74
C PHE A 123 2.58 -0.50 -6.37
N GLY A 124 3.07 -1.27 -7.34
CA GLY A 124 4.17 -2.20 -7.15
C GLY A 124 5.47 -1.51 -6.74
N LEU A 125 5.88 -0.49 -7.49
CA LEU A 125 7.10 0.28 -7.20
C LEU A 125 6.99 1.08 -5.90
N TRP A 126 5.87 1.75 -5.65
CA TRP A 126 5.63 2.45 -4.38
C TRP A 126 5.69 1.50 -3.19
N SER A 127 5.13 0.30 -3.32
CA SER A 127 5.18 -0.72 -2.26
C SER A 127 6.61 -1.22 -2.00
N ILE A 128 7.43 -1.38 -3.06
CA ILE A 128 8.84 -1.75 -2.93
C ILE A 128 9.60 -0.64 -2.21
N GLU A 129 9.47 0.61 -2.69
CA GLU A 129 10.13 1.80 -2.13
C GLU A 129 9.82 1.95 -0.64
N ARG A 130 8.54 1.86 -0.28
CA ARG A 130 8.07 2.17 1.06
C ARG A 130 8.37 1.09 2.09
N TRP A 131 8.33 -0.19 1.71
CA TRP A 131 8.31 -1.30 2.67
C TRP A 131 9.46 -2.30 2.50
N HIS A 132 10.02 -2.46 1.30
CA HIS A 132 10.91 -3.60 0.99
C HIS A 132 12.32 -3.21 0.62
N MET A 133 12.64 -1.92 0.47
CA MET A 133 13.98 -1.47 0.11
C MET A 133 15.07 -2.04 1.03
N ALA A 134 14.90 -1.94 2.35
CA ALA A 134 15.87 -2.49 3.29
C ALA A 134 16.07 -4.01 3.11
N THR A 135 15.01 -4.75 2.81
CA THR A 135 15.06 -6.21 2.57
C THR A 135 15.82 -6.54 1.28
N LEU A 136 15.62 -5.77 0.21
CA LEU A 136 16.31 -5.97 -1.06
C LEU A 136 17.83 -5.82 -0.92
N PHE A 137 18.27 -4.80 -0.17
CA PHE A 137 19.70 -4.58 0.09
C PHE A 137 20.26 -5.61 1.09
N LYS A 138 19.57 -5.85 2.20
CA LYS A 138 20.00 -6.82 3.24
C LYS A 138 20.17 -8.22 2.68
N GLY A 139 19.32 -8.66 1.76
CA GLY A 139 19.43 -9.97 1.14
C GLY A 139 20.27 -10.00 -0.14
N GLY A 140 20.87 -8.88 -0.56
CA GLY A 140 21.76 -8.80 -1.70
C GLY A 140 21.09 -8.94 -3.07
N PHE A 141 19.79 -8.67 -3.17
CA PHE A 141 19.10 -8.55 -4.46
C PHE A 141 19.51 -7.27 -5.18
N ALA A 142 19.48 -6.16 -4.44
CA ALA A 142 20.00 -4.87 -4.86
C ALA A 142 21.34 -4.61 -4.18
N SER A 143 22.28 -4.02 -4.91
CA SER A 143 23.61 -3.66 -4.37
C SER A 143 24.06 -2.27 -4.79
N SER A 144 23.55 -1.76 -5.93
CA SER A 144 23.85 -0.42 -6.39
C SER A 144 23.03 0.63 -5.62
N PRO A 145 23.65 1.74 -5.19
CA PRO A 145 22.92 2.86 -4.57
C PRO A 145 21.98 3.57 -5.56
N LEU A 146 22.09 3.32 -6.86
CA LEU A 146 21.23 3.90 -7.89
C LEU A 146 19.82 3.27 -7.93
N VAL A 147 19.65 2.07 -7.36
CA VAL A 147 18.36 1.35 -7.37
C VAL A 147 17.23 2.17 -6.73
N PRO A 148 17.38 2.74 -5.51
CA PRO A 148 16.37 3.61 -4.93
C PRO A 148 15.98 4.78 -5.83
N THR A 149 16.97 5.48 -6.39
CA THR A 149 16.76 6.64 -7.25
C THR A 149 15.99 6.25 -8.50
N LEU A 150 16.37 5.15 -9.15
CA LEU A 150 15.68 4.66 -10.34
C LEU A 150 14.20 4.33 -10.07
N ILE A 151 13.90 3.70 -8.93
CA ILE A 151 12.52 3.40 -8.52
C ILE A 151 11.74 4.70 -8.25
N GLN A 152 12.35 5.68 -7.58
CA GLN A 152 11.71 6.97 -7.29
C GLN A 152 11.42 7.75 -8.57
N ASP A 153 12.36 7.81 -9.51
CA ASP A 153 12.17 8.45 -10.81
C ASP A 153 11.06 7.78 -11.62
N ALA A 154 11.00 6.45 -11.60
CA ALA A 154 9.93 5.69 -12.23
C ALA A 154 8.55 5.96 -11.60
N ILE A 155 8.46 6.07 -10.27
CA ILE A 155 7.23 6.47 -9.57
C ILE A 155 6.78 7.86 -10.01
N LEU A 156 7.69 8.83 -10.06
CA LEU A 156 7.36 10.21 -10.48
C LEU A 156 6.87 10.25 -11.93
N LYS A 157 7.53 9.49 -12.83
CA LYS A 157 7.12 9.35 -14.22
C LYS A 157 5.72 8.74 -14.34
N LEU A 158 5.44 7.66 -13.62
CA LEU A 158 4.12 7.03 -13.60
C LEU A 158 3.03 7.95 -13.06
N CYS A 159 3.33 8.75 -12.02
CA CYS A 159 2.41 9.77 -11.51
C CYS A 159 2.11 10.84 -12.56
N ALA A 160 3.13 11.30 -13.31
CA ALA A 160 2.93 12.25 -14.40
C ALA A 160 2.06 11.65 -15.52
N ASP A 161 2.30 10.39 -15.86
CA ASP A 161 1.59 9.67 -16.93
C ASP A 161 0.16 9.25 -16.59
N LEU A 162 -0.21 9.25 -15.31
CA LEU A 162 -1.55 8.94 -14.80
C LEU A 162 -2.35 10.21 -14.43
N LYS A 163 -1.70 11.38 -14.42
CA LYS A 163 -2.31 12.64 -13.98
C LYS A 163 -3.60 12.95 -14.74
N ASP A 164 -3.58 12.79 -16.06
CA ASP A 164 -4.71 13.16 -16.92
C ASP A 164 -5.85 12.12 -16.83
N ASP A 165 -5.55 10.88 -16.44
CA ASP A 165 -6.53 9.81 -16.22
C ASP A 165 -7.11 9.83 -14.79
N ALA A 166 -6.53 10.61 -13.87
CA ALA A 166 -6.80 10.51 -12.43
C ALA A 166 -8.29 10.74 -12.08
N VAL A 167 -8.94 11.71 -12.71
CA VAL A 167 -10.37 11.99 -12.48
C VAL A 167 -11.22 10.83 -12.97
N GLY A 168 -10.97 10.34 -14.20
CA GLY A 168 -11.70 9.21 -14.76
C GLY A 168 -11.55 7.91 -13.96
N LEU A 169 -10.37 7.67 -13.39
CA LEU A 169 -10.13 6.52 -12.52
C LEU A 169 -10.92 6.59 -11.22
N VAL A 170 -11.03 7.78 -10.62
CA VAL A 170 -11.83 8.00 -9.42
C VAL A 170 -13.32 7.89 -9.75
N ASP A 171 -13.76 8.48 -10.85
CA ASP A 171 -15.15 8.42 -11.30
C ASP A 171 -15.61 6.98 -11.57
N ALA A 172 -14.73 6.12 -12.10
CA ALA A 172 -15.02 4.72 -12.36
C ALA A 172 -15.38 3.92 -11.10
N ILE A 173 -14.91 4.35 -9.92
CA ILE A 173 -15.22 3.73 -8.62
C ILE A 173 -16.10 4.60 -7.73
N ALA A 174 -16.47 5.80 -8.18
CA ALA A 174 -17.18 6.76 -7.37
C ALA A 174 -18.59 6.27 -7.03
N VAL A 175 -18.96 6.45 -5.77
CA VAL A 175 -20.35 6.27 -5.33
C VAL A 175 -21.14 7.57 -5.56
N PRO A 176 -22.47 7.51 -5.72
CA PRO A 176 -23.28 8.71 -5.85
C PRO A 176 -23.05 9.73 -4.72
N ASP A 177 -23.11 11.02 -5.06
CA ASP A 177 -22.80 12.14 -4.12
C ASP A 177 -23.59 12.07 -2.80
N PHE A 178 -24.82 11.54 -2.82
CA PHE A 178 -25.65 11.41 -1.61
C PHE A 178 -25.11 10.38 -0.62
N ILE A 179 -24.34 9.40 -1.10
CA ILE A 179 -23.60 8.42 -0.30
C ILE A 179 -22.25 9.01 0.13
N LEU A 180 -21.53 9.64 -0.80
CA LEU A 180 -20.22 10.22 -0.54
C LEU A 180 -20.26 11.34 0.52
N ARG A 181 -21.34 12.14 0.52
CA ARG A 181 -21.60 13.23 1.49
C ARG A 181 -20.40 14.16 1.71
N SER A 182 -19.66 14.43 0.64
CA SER A 182 -18.48 15.29 0.66
C SER A 182 -18.72 16.52 -0.20
N CYS A 183 -18.57 17.71 0.38
CA CYS A 183 -18.60 18.96 -0.38
C CYS A 183 -17.36 19.13 -1.28
N LEU A 184 -16.22 18.52 -0.91
CA LEU A 184 -14.98 18.55 -1.68
C LEU A 184 -14.96 17.54 -2.82
N GLY A 185 -15.66 16.41 -2.64
CA GLY A 185 -15.71 15.31 -3.59
C GLY A 185 -16.98 15.26 -4.44
N SER A 186 -17.76 16.35 -4.51
CA SER A 186 -18.99 16.36 -5.30
C SER A 186 -18.66 16.24 -6.80
N SER A 187 -19.40 15.38 -7.49
CA SER A 187 -19.25 15.10 -8.93
C SER A 187 -19.37 16.33 -9.85
N ASP A 188 -20.04 17.40 -9.40
CA ASP A 188 -20.22 18.63 -10.18
C ASP A 188 -19.01 19.59 -10.15
N GLY A 189 -18.00 19.30 -9.33
CA GLY A 189 -16.81 20.13 -9.16
C GLY A 189 -17.06 21.50 -8.52
N GLN A 190 -18.27 21.82 -8.04
CA GLN A 190 -18.64 23.13 -7.46
C GLN A 190 -18.23 23.23 -5.99
N VAL A 191 -16.98 22.89 -5.69
CA VAL A 191 -16.44 22.74 -4.32
C VAL A 191 -16.74 23.94 -3.43
N TYR A 192 -16.43 25.16 -3.88
CA TYR A 192 -16.63 26.36 -3.06
C TYR A 192 -18.09 26.66 -2.77
N LYS A 193 -18.98 26.39 -3.73
CA LYS A 193 -20.42 26.57 -3.55
C LYS A 193 -20.97 25.56 -2.55
N ARG A 194 -20.63 24.28 -2.73
CA ARG A 194 -21.02 23.19 -1.82
C ARG A 194 -20.50 23.41 -0.39
N LEU A 195 -19.26 23.88 -0.27
CA LEU A 195 -18.67 24.19 1.03
C LEU A 195 -19.42 25.32 1.73
N LYS A 196 -19.71 26.41 1.01
CA LYS A 196 -20.52 27.52 1.52
C LYS A 196 -21.90 27.04 1.95
N GLU A 197 -22.60 26.30 1.09
CA GLU A 197 -23.91 25.73 1.41
C GLU A 197 -23.86 24.85 2.66
N SER A 198 -22.84 24.00 2.81
CA SER A 198 -22.66 23.16 3.99
C SER A 198 -22.44 23.96 5.27
N MET A 199 -21.73 25.09 5.20
CA MET A 199 -21.52 25.97 6.34
C MET A 199 -22.80 26.74 6.71
N THR A 200 -23.58 27.17 5.74
CA THR A 200 -24.77 28.01 5.96
C THR A 200 -26.07 27.24 6.13
N LYS A 201 -26.05 25.91 5.99
CA LYS A 201 -27.26 25.07 6.02
C LYS A 201 -27.94 25.03 7.40
N ASP A 202 -27.15 25.08 8.47
CA ASP A 202 -27.69 25.05 9.83
C ASP A 202 -27.96 26.48 10.30
N ASP A 203 -29.19 26.75 10.73
CA ASP A 203 -29.58 28.03 11.31
C ASP A 203 -28.72 28.38 12.54
N TYR A 204 -28.23 27.38 13.27
CA TYR A 204 -27.30 27.58 14.38
C TYR A 204 -25.98 28.24 13.93
N ASN A 205 -25.51 27.95 12.72
CA ASN A 205 -24.24 28.48 12.20
C ASN A 205 -24.33 29.97 11.84
N MET A 206 -25.53 30.46 11.59
CA MET A 206 -25.78 31.86 11.18
C MET A 206 -26.28 32.74 12.32
N ASN A 207 -26.55 32.15 13.49
CA ASN A 207 -27.09 32.85 14.65
C ASN A 207 -26.12 32.85 15.83
N ARG A 208 -26.33 33.75 16.80
CA ARG A 208 -25.58 33.70 18.05
C ARG A 208 -25.96 32.42 18.81
N PRO A 209 -24.99 31.64 19.31
CA PRO A 209 -25.29 30.44 20.05
C PRO A 209 -26.02 30.81 21.35
N PRO A 210 -27.01 30.01 21.83
CA PRO A 210 -27.84 30.38 22.99
C PRO A 210 -27.04 30.77 24.25
N TRP A 211 -25.88 30.16 24.43
CA TRP A 211 -24.96 30.36 25.56
C TRP A 211 -24.01 31.55 25.40
N TRP A 212 -24.10 32.36 24.33
CA TRP A 212 -23.15 33.45 24.08
C TRP A 212 -23.08 34.46 25.23
N LYS A 213 -24.22 34.74 25.89
CA LYS A 213 -24.29 35.65 27.04
C LYS A 213 -23.58 35.09 28.27
N GLU A 214 -23.61 33.77 28.46
CA GLU A 214 -22.96 33.10 29.59
C GLU A 214 -21.44 33.18 29.47
N VAL A 215 -20.91 33.05 28.25
CA VAL A 215 -19.47 33.17 27.98
C VAL A 215 -18.99 34.62 28.14
N VAL A 216 -19.72 35.58 27.60
CA VAL A 216 -19.36 37.01 27.73
C VAL A 216 -19.43 37.46 29.20
N ASN A 217 -20.43 37.02 29.95
CA ASN A 217 -20.63 37.40 31.34
C ASN A 217 -19.98 36.42 32.34
N TYR A 218 -19.11 35.53 31.89
CA TYR A 218 -18.56 34.44 32.70
C TYR A 218 -17.90 34.92 34.00
N ALA A 219 -17.12 36.01 33.92
CA ALA A 219 -16.44 36.59 35.08
C ALA A 219 -17.43 37.20 36.09
N GLU A 220 -18.52 37.82 35.62
CA GLU A 220 -19.55 38.41 36.49
C GLU A 220 -20.37 37.31 37.17
N ILE A 221 -20.83 36.32 36.40
CA ILE A 221 -21.59 35.16 36.89
C ILE A 221 -20.80 34.41 37.97
N ASN A 222 -19.50 34.19 37.76
CA ASN A 222 -18.66 33.48 38.73
C ASN A 222 -18.25 34.33 39.95
N ARG A 223 -18.10 35.66 39.80
CA ARG A 223 -17.92 36.56 40.95
C ARG A 223 -19.13 36.56 41.88
N SER A 224 -20.35 36.45 41.35
CA SER A 224 -21.57 36.31 42.17
C SER A 224 -21.67 34.96 42.88
N LYS A 225 -21.07 33.89 42.34
CA LYS A 225 -21.07 32.56 42.97
C LYS A 225 -20.02 32.38 44.07
N CYS A 226 -18.89 33.11 44.03
CA CYS A 226 -17.84 33.08 45.06
C CYS A 226 -18.09 34.02 46.26
N LYS A 227 -19.29 34.59 46.41
CA LYS A 227 -19.68 35.47 47.53
C LYS A 227 -20.58 34.78 48.58
N LEU A 228 -20.64 33.45 48.56
CA LEU A 228 -21.14 32.61 49.65
C LEU A 228 -19.94 31.95 50.33
#